data_AF-A0A7V7HB32-F1
#
_entry.id   AF-A0A7V7HB32-F1
#
_cell.length_a   1.000
_cell.length_b   1.000
_cell.length_c   1.000
_cell.angle_alpha   90.00
_cell.angle_beta   90.00
_cell.angle_gamma   90.00
#
_symmetry.space_group_name_H-M   'P 1'
#
loop_
_entity.id
_entity.type
_entity.pdbx_description
1 polymer ?
#
loop_
_entity_poly.entity_id
_entity_poly.type
_entity_poly.pdbx_seq_one_letter_code
_entity_poly.pdbx_strand_id
1 'polypeptide(L)'
;MLNTIVYDKAKYHFEGDFPEDLPIDQAFVHTGMFLGWIIEHDLFSQEFEEESQDEINQFKLRQMTGTQIYMNWDGVLADDMLNDEGNQFAMYYFNHDEDWKYINDYSDVFIDEGETLYHVQDTWENYFKLKEVIDYSYNFWKDNLQNK
;
A
#
# COMPACT_ATOMS: atom_id res chain seq x y z
N MET A 1 8.35 25.66 1.76
CA MET A 1 8.46 24.23 1.43
C MET A 1 7.29 23.58 2.13
N LEU A 2 6.27 23.15 1.40
CA LEU A 2 5.28 22.24 1.96
C LEU A 2 6.06 20.95 2.25
N ASN A 3 5.97 20.45 3.47
CA ASN A 3 6.60 19.18 3.83
C ASN A 3 5.73 18.07 3.23
N THR A 4 6.23 17.40 2.19
CA THR A 4 5.65 16.14 1.70
C THR A 4 5.67 15.12 2.83
N ILE A 5 4.53 14.49 3.07
CA ILE A 5 4.42 13.40 4.02
C ILE A 5 4.74 12.11 3.28
N VAL A 6 5.73 11.37 3.78
CA VAL A 6 6.07 10.06 3.23
C VAL A 6 5.53 9.00 4.16
N TYR A 7 4.54 8.27 3.67
CA TYR A 7 3.91 7.17 4.39
C TYR A 7 4.85 5.98 4.51
N ASP A 8 5.52 5.60 3.42
CA ASP A 8 6.48 4.49 3.42
C ASP A 8 7.56 4.66 2.35
N LYS A 9 8.69 3.99 2.57
CA LYS A 9 9.66 3.71 1.53
C LYS A 9 10.11 2.25 1.62
N ALA A 10 10.15 1.55 0.49
CA ALA A 10 10.67 0.17 0.41
C ALA A 10 12.05 0.03 1.09
N LYS A 11 12.91 1.05 0.96
CA LYS A 11 14.24 1.06 1.60
C LYS A 11 14.25 1.03 3.12
N TYR A 12 13.20 1.51 3.78
CA TYR A 12 13.11 1.42 5.24
C TYR A 12 13.07 -0.04 5.70
N HIS A 13 12.58 -0.93 4.84
CA HIS A 13 12.50 -2.35 5.11
C HIS A 13 13.81 -3.05 4.77
N PHE A 14 14.31 -2.95 3.53
CA PHE A 14 15.52 -3.68 3.13
C PHE A 14 16.84 -3.13 3.69
N GLU A 15 16.87 -1.89 4.20
CA GLU A 15 18.00 -1.37 4.98
C GLU A 15 17.86 -1.66 6.49
N GLY A 16 16.72 -2.24 6.92
CA GLY A 16 16.40 -2.61 8.29
C GLY A 16 16.66 -4.09 8.59
N ASP A 17 15.77 -4.70 9.37
CA ASP A 17 15.81 -6.13 9.73
C ASP A 17 15.13 -6.99 8.65
N PHE A 18 15.73 -7.00 7.46
CA PHE A 18 15.22 -7.73 6.31
C PHE A 18 15.86 -9.13 6.21
N PRO A 19 15.08 -10.20 5.96
CA PRO A 19 15.61 -11.55 5.83
C PRO A 19 16.66 -11.66 4.70
N GLU A 20 17.87 -12.11 5.04
CA GLU A 20 18.99 -12.22 4.10
C GLU A 20 18.76 -13.23 2.97
N ASP A 21 17.81 -14.15 3.14
CA ASP A 21 17.48 -15.21 2.20
C ASP A 21 16.39 -14.82 1.19
N LEU A 22 15.79 -13.65 1.33
CA LEU A 22 14.76 -13.13 0.42
C LEU A 22 15.34 -12.11 -0.59
N PRO A 23 14.78 -12.04 -1.81
CA PRO A 23 15.13 -10.99 -2.74
C PRO A 23 14.60 -9.64 -2.25
N ILE A 24 15.36 -8.55 -2.47
CA ILE A 24 14.98 -7.18 -2.06
C ILE A 24 13.59 -6.78 -2.55
N ASP A 25 13.15 -7.29 -3.69
CA ASP A 25 11.82 -7.06 -4.25
C ASP A 25 10.69 -7.39 -3.25
N GLN A 26 10.90 -8.30 -2.30
CA GLN A 26 9.92 -8.63 -1.26
C GLN A 26 9.65 -7.47 -0.28
N ALA A 27 10.57 -6.51 -0.16
CA ALA A 27 10.37 -5.30 0.65
C ALA A 27 9.33 -4.33 0.06
N PHE A 28 8.91 -4.54 -1.19
CA PHE A 28 7.95 -3.68 -1.88
C PHE A 28 6.51 -4.21 -1.77
N VAL A 29 6.32 -5.48 -1.42
CA VAL A 29 5.07 -6.21 -1.63
C VAL A 29 3.93 -5.66 -0.79
N HIS A 30 4.14 -5.48 0.52
CA HIS A 30 3.08 -5.02 1.42
C HIS A 30 2.61 -3.61 1.04
N THR A 31 3.50 -2.63 0.90
CA THR A 31 3.08 -1.28 0.48
C THR A 31 2.53 -1.26 -0.96
N GLY A 32 3.10 -2.09 -1.84
CA GLY A 32 2.63 -2.28 -3.20
C GLY A 32 1.18 -2.73 -3.31
N MET A 33 0.77 -3.70 -2.48
CA MET A 33 -0.62 -4.14 -2.42
C MET A 33 -1.56 -3.01 -1.95
N PHE A 34 -1.12 -2.17 -0.99
CA PHE A 34 -1.90 -1.02 -0.56
C PHE A 34 -2.03 0.04 -1.67
N LEU A 35 -0.95 0.34 -2.41
CA LEU A 35 -1.02 1.23 -3.57
C LEU A 35 -1.97 0.68 -4.65
N GLY A 36 -1.97 -0.63 -4.88
CA GLY A 36 -2.94 -1.27 -5.75
C GLY A 36 -4.39 -1.02 -5.29
N TRP A 37 -4.64 -1.10 -3.99
CA TRP A 37 -5.97 -0.84 -3.41
C TRP A 37 -6.39 0.62 -3.60
N ILE A 38 -5.47 1.58 -3.40
CA ILE A 38 -5.67 3.00 -3.69
C ILE A 38 -6.08 3.21 -5.16
N ILE A 39 -5.38 2.55 -6.09
CA ILE A 39 -5.66 2.64 -7.53
C ILE A 39 -7.03 2.04 -7.88
N GLU A 40 -7.40 0.92 -7.28
CA GLU A 40 -8.71 0.29 -7.53
C GLU A 40 -9.89 1.14 -7.06
N HIS A 41 -9.69 1.98 -6.04
CA HIS A 41 -10.73 2.83 -5.45
C HIS A 41 -10.69 4.29 -5.93
N ASP A 42 -9.86 4.59 -6.94
CA ASP A 42 -9.68 5.94 -7.49
C ASP A 42 -9.30 6.98 -6.39
N LEU A 43 -8.47 6.57 -5.43
CA LEU A 43 -8.00 7.39 -4.30
C LEU A 43 -6.65 8.08 -4.54
N PHE A 44 -6.16 8.04 -5.78
CA PHE A 44 -4.92 8.70 -6.21
C PHE A 44 -5.15 10.17 -6.61
N SER A 45 -4.07 10.96 -6.64
CA SER A 45 -4.08 12.34 -7.09
C SER A 45 -4.13 12.44 -8.62
N GLN A 46 -4.58 13.59 -9.14
CA GLN A 46 -4.56 13.84 -10.59
C GLN A 46 -3.12 13.82 -11.16
N GLU A 47 -2.15 14.33 -10.40
CA GLU A 47 -0.75 14.36 -10.82
C GLU A 47 -0.18 12.94 -10.98
N PHE A 48 -0.44 12.06 -10.00
CA PHE A 48 -0.08 10.64 -10.10
C PHE A 48 -0.77 9.95 -11.28
N GLU A 49 -2.05 10.25 -11.54
CA GLU A 49 -2.78 9.70 -12.68
C GLU A 49 -2.15 10.11 -14.02
N GLU A 50 -1.82 11.39 -14.17
CA GLU A 50 -1.23 11.93 -15.41
C GLU A 50 0.13 11.31 -15.70
N GLU A 51 0.94 11.03 -14.67
CA GLU A 51 2.26 10.41 -14.81
C GLU A 51 2.21 8.88 -14.96
N SER A 52 1.22 8.21 -14.36
CA SER A 52 1.12 6.75 -14.27
C SER A 52 -0.02 6.14 -15.10
N GLN A 53 -0.57 6.89 -16.05
CA GLN A 53 -1.81 6.51 -16.76
C GLN A 53 -1.75 5.09 -17.36
N ASP A 54 -0.65 4.74 -18.01
CA ASP A 54 -0.46 3.42 -18.63
C ASP A 54 -0.33 2.29 -17.60
N GLU A 55 0.28 2.57 -16.45
CA GLU A 55 0.46 1.62 -15.35
C GLU A 55 -0.87 1.37 -14.64
N ILE A 56 -1.63 2.43 -14.35
CA ILE A 56 -2.98 2.35 -13.79
C ILE A 56 -3.89 1.52 -14.71
N ASN A 57 -3.81 1.75 -16.03
CA ASN A 57 -4.57 0.97 -17.00
C ASN A 57 -4.18 -0.51 -16.98
N GLN A 58 -2.88 -0.83 -16.94
CA GLN A 58 -2.39 -2.21 -16.82
C GLN A 58 -2.83 -2.85 -15.51
N PHE A 59 -2.82 -2.12 -14.39
CA PHE A 59 -3.32 -2.60 -13.10
C PHE A 59 -4.82 -2.90 -13.13
N LYS A 60 -5.63 -2.00 -13.70
CA LYS A 60 -7.07 -2.20 -13.88
C LYS A 60 -7.37 -3.41 -14.79
N LEU A 61 -6.50 -3.70 -15.76
CA LEU A 61 -6.56 -4.89 -16.61
C LEU A 61 -5.93 -6.15 -16.01
N ARG A 62 -5.42 -6.08 -14.77
CA ARG A 62 -4.72 -7.17 -14.07
C ARG A 62 -3.44 -7.65 -14.73
N GLN A 63 -2.80 -6.78 -15.50
CA GLN A 63 -1.54 -7.04 -16.21
C GLN A 63 -0.30 -6.58 -15.43
N MET A 64 -0.49 -5.72 -14.43
CA MET A 64 0.56 -5.19 -13.56
C MET A 64 0.03 -5.13 -12.12
N THR A 65 0.82 -5.54 -11.13
CA THR A 65 0.44 -5.45 -9.70
C THR A 65 0.73 -4.06 -9.14
N GLY A 66 0.10 -3.71 -8.02
CA GLY A 66 0.42 -2.45 -7.31
C GLY A 66 1.88 -2.41 -6.85
N THR A 67 2.46 -3.57 -6.52
CA THR A 67 3.89 -3.73 -6.18
C THR A 67 4.81 -3.33 -7.34
N GLN A 68 4.48 -3.71 -8.57
CA GLN A 68 5.26 -3.31 -9.74
C GLN A 68 5.19 -1.80 -10.00
N ILE A 69 4.01 -1.20 -9.82
CA ILE A 69 3.86 0.27 -9.90
C ILE A 69 4.67 0.95 -8.79
N TYR A 70 4.61 0.42 -7.57
CA TYR A 70 5.37 0.94 -6.44
C TYR A 70 6.87 0.90 -6.70
N MET A 71 7.38 -0.18 -7.29
CA MET A 71 8.78 -0.26 -7.74
C MET A 71 9.14 0.78 -8.80
N ASN A 72 8.25 1.03 -9.77
CA ASN A 72 8.45 2.06 -10.80
C ASN A 72 8.45 3.49 -10.20
N TRP A 73 7.81 3.66 -9.05
CA TRP A 73 7.79 4.86 -8.23
C TRP A 73 8.88 4.88 -7.15
N ASP A 74 10.03 4.25 -7.43
CA ASP A 74 11.22 4.16 -6.55
C ASP A 74 10.94 3.56 -5.15
N GLY A 75 9.81 2.85 -5.01
CA GLY A 75 9.32 2.34 -3.73
C GLY A 75 9.05 3.45 -2.72
N VAL A 76 8.41 4.56 -3.13
CA VAL A 76 8.00 5.65 -2.24
C VAL A 76 6.49 5.84 -2.31
N LEU A 77 5.83 5.84 -1.15
CA LEU A 77 4.41 6.18 -1.01
C LEU A 77 4.31 7.50 -0.26
N ALA A 78 3.87 8.55 -0.95
CA ALA A 78 3.81 9.90 -0.43
C ALA A 78 2.41 10.52 -0.60
N ASP A 79 2.14 11.60 0.14
CA ASP A 79 0.85 12.27 0.16
C ASP A 79 0.46 12.94 -1.17
N ASP A 80 1.44 13.37 -1.95
CA ASP A 80 1.23 13.92 -3.30
C ASP A 80 0.75 12.87 -4.32
N MET A 81 0.90 11.58 -4.03
CA MET A 81 0.36 10.49 -4.86
C MET A 81 -1.15 10.27 -4.65
N LEU A 82 -1.71 10.79 -3.56
CA LEU A 82 -3.08 10.52 -3.12
C LEU A 82 -3.95 11.77 -3.24
N ASN A 83 -5.25 11.58 -3.47
CA ASN A 83 -6.19 12.69 -3.32
C ASN A 83 -6.55 12.94 -1.84
N ASP A 84 -7.35 13.96 -1.56
CA ASP A 84 -7.71 14.35 -0.19
C ASP A 84 -8.32 13.19 0.63
N GLU A 85 -9.18 12.38 0.01
CA GLU A 85 -9.80 11.23 0.69
C GLU A 85 -8.80 10.09 0.91
N GLY A 86 -7.98 9.79 -0.10
CA GLY A 86 -6.89 8.82 -0.01
C GLY A 86 -5.91 9.17 1.11
N ASN A 87 -5.50 10.44 1.21
CA ASN A 87 -4.62 10.93 2.26
C ASN A 87 -5.21 10.80 3.66
N GLN A 88 -6.49 11.16 3.83
CA GLN A 88 -7.14 11.02 5.14
C GLN A 88 -7.25 9.56 5.57
N PHE A 89 -7.56 8.65 4.64
CA PHE A 89 -7.61 7.23 4.94
C PHE A 89 -6.22 6.65 5.21
N ALA A 90 -5.21 6.98 4.40
CA ALA A 90 -3.83 6.56 4.62
C ALA A 90 -3.29 7.02 5.99
N MET A 91 -3.64 8.24 6.42
CA MET A 91 -3.32 8.73 7.77
C MET A 91 -3.95 7.91 8.89
N TYR A 92 -5.18 7.44 8.70
CA TYR A 92 -5.88 6.61 9.69
C TYR A 92 -5.37 5.17 9.71
N TYR A 93 -5.09 4.61 8.54
CA TYR A 93 -4.94 3.17 8.35
C TYR A 93 -3.49 2.73 8.15
N PHE A 94 -2.68 3.56 7.48
CA PHE A 94 -1.34 3.21 7.04
C PHE A 94 -0.25 3.95 7.83
N ASN A 95 -0.60 4.93 8.66
CA ASN A 95 0.36 5.73 9.41
C ASN A 95 1.09 4.91 10.50
N HIS A 96 2.42 4.96 10.46
CA HIS A 96 3.32 4.25 11.38
C HIS A 96 3.46 4.91 12.76
N ASP A 97 3.18 6.22 12.87
CA ASP A 97 3.45 7.00 14.09
C ASP A 97 2.46 6.73 15.24
N GLU A 98 1.28 6.22 14.94
CA GLU A 98 0.24 5.89 15.94
C GLU A 98 0.11 4.38 16.14
N ASP A 99 -0.56 3.73 15.18
CA ASP A 99 -0.84 2.31 15.14
C ASP A 99 -0.93 1.92 13.67
N TRP A 100 0.00 1.09 13.20
CA TRP A 100 0.08 0.71 11.79
C TRP A 100 -0.98 -0.34 11.48
N LYS A 101 -2.26 0.07 11.47
CA LYS A 101 -3.43 -0.81 11.32
C LYS A 101 -3.32 -1.70 10.09
N TYR A 102 -2.82 -1.12 9.00
CA TYR A 102 -2.53 -1.83 7.77
C TYR A 102 -1.62 -3.03 7.99
N ILE A 103 -0.49 -2.90 8.70
CA ILE A 103 0.41 -4.03 8.87
C ILE A 103 -0.17 -5.10 9.78
N ASN A 104 -1.00 -4.72 10.75
CA ASN A 104 -1.70 -5.68 11.60
C ASN A 104 -2.68 -6.51 10.77
N ASP A 105 -3.54 -5.85 9.97
CA ASP A 105 -4.47 -6.50 9.05
C ASP A 105 -3.73 -7.37 8.02
N TYR A 106 -2.64 -6.85 7.45
CA TYR A 106 -1.80 -7.60 6.52
C TYR A 106 -1.20 -8.85 7.16
N SER A 107 -0.69 -8.72 8.39
CA SER A 107 -0.10 -9.83 9.13
C SER A 107 -1.15 -10.87 9.49
N ASP A 108 -2.33 -10.45 9.94
CA ASP A 108 -3.44 -11.34 10.29
C ASP A 108 -3.96 -12.14 9.09
N VAL A 109 -3.87 -11.60 7.87
CA VAL A 109 -4.28 -12.31 6.64
C VAL A 109 -3.25 -13.34 6.19
N PHE A 110 -1.96 -13.05 6.30
CA PHE A 110 -0.93 -13.83 5.59
C PHE A 110 0.11 -14.52 6.47
N ILE A 111 0.34 -14.05 7.69
CA ILE A 111 1.55 -14.42 8.43
C ILE A 111 1.23 -15.49 9.46
N ASP A 112 1.70 -16.69 9.17
CA ASP A 112 1.69 -17.82 10.09
C ASP A 112 2.92 -17.78 11.04
N GLU A 113 2.91 -18.65 12.05
CA GLU A 113 4.00 -18.73 13.04
C GLU A 113 5.35 -19.03 12.37
N GLY A 114 6.30 -18.10 12.51
CA GLY A 114 7.67 -18.23 12.01
C GLY A 114 7.92 -17.58 10.64
N GLU A 115 6.89 -17.04 9.99
CA GLU A 115 7.04 -16.24 8.78
C GLU A 115 7.19 -14.75 9.11
N THR A 116 7.76 -13.98 8.18
CA THR A 116 7.85 -12.52 8.26
C THR A 116 6.92 -11.89 7.23
N LEU A 117 6.55 -10.62 7.42
CA LEU A 117 5.73 -9.87 6.45
C LEU A 117 6.28 -9.91 5.00
N TYR A 118 7.60 -10.06 4.85
CA TYR A 118 8.28 -10.19 3.56
C TYR A 118 8.15 -11.55 2.85
N HIS A 119 7.56 -12.58 3.46
CA HIS A 119 7.41 -13.90 2.80
C HIS A 119 6.19 -13.96 1.85
N VAL A 120 5.28 -13.00 1.97
CA VAL A 120 4.05 -12.95 1.18
C VAL A 120 4.37 -12.72 -0.31
N GLN A 121 3.73 -13.50 -1.16
CA GLN A 121 3.93 -13.43 -2.61
C GLN A 121 3.07 -12.34 -3.24
N ASP A 122 3.65 -11.57 -4.17
CA ASP A 122 2.94 -10.58 -4.99
C ASP A 122 2.06 -11.25 -6.05
N THR A 123 0.83 -11.60 -5.64
CA THR A 123 -0.15 -12.28 -6.50
C THR A 123 -1.50 -11.62 -6.39
N TRP A 124 -2.29 -11.70 -7.47
CA TRP A 124 -3.68 -11.23 -7.45
C TRP A 124 -4.54 -11.96 -6.42
N GLU A 125 -4.27 -13.24 -6.16
CA GLU A 125 -4.99 -13.99 -5.11
C GLU A 125 -4.78 -13.35 -3.74
N ASN A 126 -3.52 -13.06 -3.38
CA ASN A 126 -3.21 -12.41 -2.11
C ASN A 126 -3.77 -10.98 -2.10
N TYR A 127 -3.62 -10.22 -3.18
CA TYR A 127 -4.22 -8.90 -3.29
C TYR A 127 -5.73 -8.92 -2.98
N PHE A 128 -6.49 -9.87 -3.55
CA PHE A 128 -7.92 -9.95 -3.30
C PHE A 128 -8.27 -10.37 -1.86
N LYS A 129 -7.48 -11.25 -1.23
CA LYS A 129 -7.66 -11.58 0.20
C LYS A 129 -7.48 -10.34 1.08
N LEU A 130 -6.41 -9.58 0.83
CA LEU A 130 -6.12 -8.37 1.59
C LEU A 130 -7.16 -7.27 1.32
N LYS A 131 -7.59 -7.11 0.06
CA LYS A 131 -8.60 -6.14 -0.35
C LYS A 131 -9.87 -6.24 0.48
N GLU A 132 -10.35 -7.45 0.78
CA GLU A 132 -11.57 -7.61 1.60
C GLU A 132 -11.43 -6.97 2.99
N VAL A 133 -10.24 -7.07 3.58
CA VAL A 133 -9.95 -6.48 4.90
C VAL A 133 -9.77 -4.96 4.81
N ILE A 134 -9.04 -4.48 3.80
CA ILE A 134 -8.89 -3.03 3.59
C ILE A 134 -10.26 -2.38 3.29
N ASP A 135 -11.11 -3.02 2.47
CA ASP A 135 -12.46 -2.55 2.18
C ASP A 135 -13.30 -2.43 3.47
N TYR A 136 -13.20 -3.40 4.38
CA TYR A 136 -13.89 -3.35 5.67
C TYR A 136 -13.40 -2.16 6.51
N SER A 137 -12.08 -2.02 6.65
CA SER A 137 -11.45 -0.92 7.41
C SER A 137 -11.77 0.45 6.82
N TYR A 138 -11.78 0.57 5.49
CA TYR A 138 -12.16 1.79 4.77
C TYR A 138 -13.62 2.16 4.97
N ASN A 139 -14.55 1.22 4.79
CA ASN A 139 -15.97 1.48 5.00
C ASN A 139 -16.27 1.83 6.46
N PHE A 140 -15.62 1.15 7.41
CA PHE A 140 -15.72 1.49 8.83
C PHE A 140 -15.27 2.93 9.09
N TRP A 141 -14.09 3.31 8.61
CA TRP A 141 -13.57 4.67 8.74
C TRP A 141 -14.49 5.71 8.10
N LYS A 142 -14.96 5.44 6.88
CA LYS A 142 -15.84 6.34 6.12
C LYS A 142 -17.16 6.61 6.84
N ASP A 143 -17.78 5.57 7.37
CA ASP A 143 -19.08 5.66 8.05
C ASP A 143 -18.99 6.27 9.46
N ASN A 144 -17.84 6.15 10.13
CA ASN A 144 -17.74 6.45 11.57
C ASN A 144 -16.80 7.60 11.93
N LEU A 145 -15.83 7.93 11.08
CA LEU A 145 -14.68 8.78 11.43
C LEU A 145 -14.41 9.91 10.43
N GLN A 146 -14.61 9.73 9.12
CA GLN A 146 -14.23 10.73 8.09
C GLN A 146 -14.82 12.14 8.31
N ASN A 147 -15.99 12.24 8.94
CA ASN A 147 -16.70 13.51 9.18
C ASN A 147 -16.68 13.99 10.65
N LYS A 148 -15.85 13.39 11.51
CA LYS A 148 -15.70 13.80 12.92
C LYS A 148 -14.41 14.59 13.10
#